data_AF-A0A3E0H0C4-F1
#
_entry.id   AF-A0A3E0H0C4-F1
#
_cell.length_a   1.000
_cell.length_b   1.000
_cell.length_c   1.000
_cell.angle_alpha   90.00
_cell.angle_beta   90.00
_cell.angle_gamma   90.00
#
_symmetry.space_group_name_H-M   'P 1'
#
loop_
_entity.id
_entity.type
_entity.pdbx_description
1 polymer ?
#
loop_
_entity_poly.entity_id
_entity_poly.type
_entity_poly.pdbx_seq_one_letter_code
_entity_poly.pdbx_strand_id
1 'polypeptide(L)'
;MVVLGFGLVSWLILGSLILGRLIFRPSLPGALLPTIAIEIAPAPVATLAYLALSGDRADAVTAGLAGYGLLMVLARLRLLPRHLMLRFAPGFWAFTFAWAGAAIAVRTVIALVRGTLLPKPAAPAAATEVALDR
;
A
#
# COMPACT_ATOMS: atom_id res chain seq x y z
N MET A 1 -0.71 13.64 -9.92
CA MET A 1 0.52 12.97 -10.40
C MET A 1 1.76 13.33 -9.59
N VAL A 2 2.04 14.61 -9.31
CA VAL A 2 3.26 15.02 -8.58
C VAL A 2 3.41 14.35 -7.20
N VAL A 3 2.35 14.33 -6.37
CA VAL A 3 2.38 13.72 -5.03
C VAL A 3 2.58 12.20 -5.08
N LEU A 4 2.03 11.51 -6.10
CA LEU A 4 2.28 10.09 -6.34
C LEU A 4 3.76 9.83 -6.64
N GLY A 5 4.36 10.65 -7.51
CA GLY A 5 5.78 10.56 -7.84
C GLY A 5 6.67 10.77 -6.62
N PHE A 6 6.39 11.80 -5.81
CA PHE A 6 7.11 12.04 -4.57
C PHE A 6 7.00 10.86 -3.59
N GLY A 7 5.81 10.29 -3.45
CA GLY A 7 5.59 9.09 -2.63
C GLY A 7 6.39 7.88 -3.12
N LEU A 8 6.43 7.66 -4.44
CA LEU A 8 7.19 6.56 -5.03
C LEU A 8 8.70 6.70 -4.80
N VAL A 9 9.25 7.91 -5.00
CA VAL A 9 10.67 8.22 -4.77
C VAL A 9 11.01 8.08 -3.29
N SER A 10 10.19 8.65 -2.41
CA SER A 10 10.34 8.55 -0.96
C SER A 10 10.35 7.09 -0.51
N TRP A 11 9.43 6.27 -1.05
CA TRP A 11 9.37 4.85 -0.77
C TRP A 11 10.65 4.12 -1.18
N LEU A 12 11.18 4.35 -2.39
CA LEU A 12 12.41 3.69 -2.83
C LEU A 12 13.62 4.03 -1.94
N ILE A 13 13.73 5.28 -1.49
CA ILE A 13 14.77 5.72 -0.57
C ILE A 13 14.63 5.02 0.79
N LEU A 14 13.43 5.08 1.39
CA LEU A 14 13.15 4.48 2.70
C LEU A 14 13.30 2.96 2.68
N GLY A 15 12.75 2.29 1.66
CA GLY A 15 12.83 0.84 1.51
C GLY A 15 14.27 0.36 1.41
N SER A 16 15.12 1.10 0.69
CA SER A 16 16.56 0.78 0.59
C SER A 16 17.28 0.90 1.94
N LEU A 17 16.98 1.96 2.71
CA LEU A 17 17.55 2.16 4.05
C LEU A 17 17.09 1.08 5.04
N ILE A 18 15.81 0.72 5.01
CA ILE A 18 15.21 -0.29 5.87
C ILE A 18 15.78 -1.67 5.55
N LEU A 19 15.88 -2.02 4.26
CA LEU A 19 16.43 -3.30 3.83
C LEU A 19 17.92 -3.39 4.16
N GLY A 20 18.68 -2.32 3.91
CA GLY A 20 20.09 -2.22 4.31
C GLY A 20 20.28 -2.43 5.82
N ARG A 21 19.46 -1.78 6.65
CA ARG A 21 19.48 -2.02 8.10
C ARG A 21 19.20 -3.48 8.44
N LEU A 22 18.18 -4.09 7.84
CA LEU A 22 17.76 -5.45 8.17
C LEU A 22 18.80 -6.52 7.79
N ILE A 23 19.60 -6.26 6.75
CA ILE A 23 20.68 -7.16 6.31
C ILE A 23 21.93 -6.98 7.17
N PHE A 24 22.33 -5.73 7.48
CA PHE A 24 23.64 -5.44 8.09
C PHE A 24 23.62 -5.22 9.61
N ARG A 25 22.46 -4.99 10.23
CA ARG A 25 22.33 -4.76 11.68
C ARG A 25 21.73 -5.99 12.37
N PRO A 26 21.99 -6.16 13.69
CA PRO A 26 21.34 -7.22 14.48
C PRO A 26 19.82 -7.15 14.38
N SER A 27 19.20 -8.32 14.43
CA SER A 27 17.75 -8.49 14.27
C SER A 27 16.97 -7.60 15.23
N LEU A 28 15.87 -7.02 14.73
CA LEU A 28 15.03 -6.17 15.57
C LEU A 28 14.45 -6.97 16.75
N PRO A 29 14.31 -6.35 17.94
CA PRO A 29 13.57 -6.93 19.05
C PRO A 29 12.19 -7.40 18.60
N GLY A 30 11.72 -8.53 19.14
CA GLY A 30 10.42 -9.14 18.82
C GLY A 30 9.31 -8.12 18.60
N ALA A 31 9.09 -7.22 19.56
CA ALA A 31 8.02 -6.22 19.52
C ALA A 31 7.99 -5.29 18.29
N LEU A 32 9.10 -5.14 17.57
CA LEU A 32 9.23 -4.27 16.39
C LEU A 32 9.14 -5.02 15.06
N LEU A 33 9.16 -6.37 15.04
CA LEU A 33 8.96 -7.12 13.80
C LEU A 33 7.64 -6.80 13.06
N PRO A 34 6.52 -6.50 13.74
CA PRO A 34 5.28 -6.12 13.06
C PRO A 34 5.38 -4.86 12.19
N THR A 35 6.27 -3.92 12.52
CA THR A 35 6.38 -2.67 11.74
C THR A 35 6.98 -2.88 10.36
N ILE A 36 7.72 -3.97 10.15
CA ILE A 36 8.25 -4.32 8.83
C ILE A 36 7.12 -4.77 7.87
N ALA A 37 5.92 -5.06 8.39
CA ALA A 37 4.75 -5.29 7.54
C ALA A 37 4.28 -4.03 6.79
N ILE A 38 4.64 -2.83 7.27
CA ILE A 38 4.27 -1.55 6.63
C ILE A 38 4.89 -1.44 5.24
N GLU A 39 6.06 -2.02 5.00
CA GLU A 39 6.71 -2.05 3.67
C GLU A 39 5.90 -2.76 2.59
N ILE A 40 4.84 -3.50 2.95
CA ILE A 40 3.89 -4.05 1.97
C ILE A 40 3.00 -2.95 1.41
N ALA A 41 2.64 -1.96 2.23
CA ALA A 41 1.61 -0.96 1.91
C ALA A 41 1.92 -0.06 0.70
N PRO A 42 3.17 0.36 0.42
CA PRO A 42 3.47 1.28 -0.69
C PRO A 42 3.01 0.76 -2.05
N ALA A 43 3.15 -0.53 -2.35
CA ALA A 43 2.80 -1.07 -3.66
C ALA A 43 1.26 -1.13 -3.92
N PRO A 44 0.43 -1.67 -3.02
CA PRO A 44 -1.02 -1.56 -3.11
C PRO A 44 -1.52 -0.11 -3.14
N VAL A 45 -0.94 0.77 -2.32
CA VAL A 45 -1.33 2.19 -2.26
C VAL A 45 -0.95 2.91 -3.55
N ALA A 46 0.23 2.66 -4.12
CA ALA A 46 0.64 3.20 -5.41
C ALA A 46 -0.28 2.72 -6.54
N THR A 47 -0.68 1.45 -6.53
CA THR A 47 -1.64 0.89 -7.51
C THR A 47 -2.98 1.62 -7.44
N LEU A 48 -3.54 1.78 -6.24
CA LEU A 48 -4.81 2.47 -6.02
C LEU A 48 -4.74 3.95 -6.39
N ALA A 49 -3.65 4.63 -6.01
CA ALA A 49 -3.45 6.04 -6.34
C ALA A 49 -3.27 6.26 -7.85
N TYR A 50 -2.56 5.35 -8.54
CA TYR A 50 -2.44 5.40 -9.99
C TYR A 50 -3.79 5.21 -10.68
N LEU A 51 -4.57 4.21 -10.27
CA LEU A 51 -5.92 3.98 -10.81
C LEU A 51 -6.83 5.19 -10.62
N ALA A 52 -6.81 5.78 -9.43
CA ALA A 52 -7.61 6.97 -9.11
C ALA A 52 -7.22 8.20 -9.95
N LEU A 53 -5.98 8.28 -10.44
CA LEU A 53 -5.48 9.40 -11.23
C LEU A 53 -5.57 9.15 -12.75
N SER A 54 -5.52 7.88 -13.18
CA SER A 54 -5.57 7.48 -14.59
C SER A 54 -6.99 7.21 -15.10
N GLY A 55 -8.01 7.40 -14.25
CA GLY A 55 -9.42 7.16 -14.60
C GLY A 55 -9.74 5.67 -14.72
N ASP A 56 -9.18 4.86 -13.82
CA ASP A 56 -9.41 3.41 -13.78
C ASP A 56 -9.05 2.70 -15.10
N ARG A 57 -7.92 3.07 -15.71
CA ARG A 57 -7.43 2.40 -16.92
C ARG A 57 -6.64 1.13 -16.60
N ALA A 58 -6.95 0.06 -17.33
CA ALA A 58 -6.22 -1.21 -17.30
C ALA A 58 -5.01 -1.17 -18.25
N ASP A 59 -4.02 -0.32 -17.91
CA ASP A 59 -2.78 -0.17 -18.70
C ASP A 59 -1.60 -0.95 -18.08
N ALA A 60 -0.49 -1.05 -18.81
CA ALA A 60 0.71 -1.81 -18.39
C ALA A 60 1.28 -1.37 -17.02
N VAL A 61 1.14 -0.09 -16.67
CA VAL A 61 1.57 0.46 -15.37
C VAL A 61 0.73 -0.11 -14.22
N THR A 62 -0.59 -0.19 -14.39
CA THR A 62 -1.51 -0.82 -13.43
C THR A 62 -1.13 -2.29 -13.23
N ALA A 63 -0.88 -3.02 -14.32
CA ALA A 63 -0.48 -4.42 -14.25
C ALA A 63 0.87 -4.60 -13.55
N GLY A 64 1.85 -3.74 -13.82
CA GLY A 64 3.16 -3.76 -13.19
C GLY A 64 3.10 -3.49 -11.68
N LEU A 65 2.39 -2.42 -11.27
CA LEU A 65 2.23 -2.07 -9.85
C LEU A 65 1.43 -3.11 -9.08
N ALA A 66 0.32 -3.60 -9.65
CA ALA A 66 -0.51 -4.63 -9.02
C ALA A 66 0.25 -5.97 -8.91
N GLY A 67 0.97 -6.36 -9.96
CA GLY A 67 1.79 -7.57 -9.97
C GLY A 67 2.93 -7.51 -8.94
N TYR A 68 3.62 -6.37 -8.85
CA TYR A 68 4.64 -6.14 -7.82
C TYR A 68 4.05 -6.17 -6.41
N GLY A 69 2.89 -5.53 -6.20
CA GLY A 69 2.16 -5.58 -4.93
C GLY A 69 1.79 -7.01 -4.52
N LEU A 70 1.31 -7.82 -5.47
CA LEU A 70 1.00 -9.23 -5.24
C LEU A 70 2.25 -10.04 -4.86
N LEU A 71 3.37 -9.83 -5.55
CA LEU A 71 4.64 -10.48 -5.23
C LEU A 71 5.11 -10.13 -3.81
N MET A 72 5.00 -8.86 -3.41
CA MET A 72 5.34 -8.39 -2.06
C MET A 72 4.46 -9.04 -0.99
N VAL A 73 3.15 -9.16 -1.25
CA VAL A 73 2.21 -9.84 -0.34
C VAL A 73 2.54 -11.32 -0.19
N LEU A 74 2.81 -12.02 -1.30
CA LEU A 74 3.19 -13.44 -1.30
C LEU A 74 4.51 -13.67 -0.56
N ALA A 75 5.50 -12.83 -0.79
CA ALA A 75 6.77 -12.87 -0.08
C ALA A 75 6.55 -12.73 1.44
N ARG A 76 5.64 -11.83 1.87
CA ARG A 76 5.36 -11.63 3.30
C ARG A 76 4.53 -12.73 3.95
N LEU A 77 3.59 -13.32 3.22
CA LEU A 77 2.78 -14.47 3.68
C LEU A 77 3.67 -15.62 4.16
N ARG A 78 4.79 -15.87 3.48
CA ARG A 78 5.76 -16.90 3.88
C ARG A 78 6.42 -16.61 5.24
N LEU A 79 6.55 -15.35 5.63
CA LEU A 79 7.11 -14.96 6.93
C LEU A 79 6.05 -14.85 8.04
N LEU A 80 4.76 -14.90 7.68
CA LEU A 80 3.64 -14.79 8.62
C LEU A 80 3.67 -15.78 9.81
N PRO A 81 4.04 -17.07 9.67
CA PRO A 81 4.06 -17.98 10.81
C PRO A 81 5.07 -17.57 11.89
N ARG A 82 6.15 -16.89 11.51
CA ARG A 82 7.13 -16.35 12.47
C ARG A 82 6.63 -15.11 13.21
N HIS A 83 5.71 -14.36 12.61
CA HIS A 83 5.11 -13.17 13.23
C HIS A 83 4.00 -13.54 14.23
N LEU A 84 3.32 -14.67 14.03
CA LEU A 84 2.22 -15.14 14.89
C LEU A 84 2.70 -15.72 16.23
N MET A 85 3.98 -16.03 16.39
CA MET A 85 4.56 -16.48 17.67
C MET A 85 4.93 -15.35 18.63
N LEU A 86 4.71 -14.09 18.25
CA LEU A 86 5.02 -12.94 19.08
C LEU A 86 3.84 -12.55 19.98
N ARG A 87 4.17 -12.14 21.22
CA ARG A 87 3.20 -11.57 22.16
C ARG A 87 2.53 -10.33 21.54
N PHE A 88 1.22 -10.20 21.76
CA PHE A 88 0.44 -9.07 21.27
C PHE A 88 1.05 -7.74 21.73
N ALA A 89 1.26 -6.83 20.79
CA ALA A 89 1.86 -5.52 21.02
C ALA A 89 1.18 -4.50 20.11
N PRO A 90 1.21 -3.19 20.45
CA PRO A 90 0.61 -2.13 19.63
C PRO A 90 1.09 -2.11 18.17
N GLY A 91 2.31 -2.60 17.90
CA GLY A 91 2.86 -2.71 16.55
C GLY A 91 2.04 -3.58 15.59
N PHE A 92 1.13 -4.44 16.07
CA PHE A 92 0.28 -5.27 15.22
C PHE A 92 -0.71 -4.45 14.36
N TRP A 93 -1.00 -3.20 14.70
CA TRP A 93 -1.81 -2.30 13.85
C TRP A 93 -1.17 -2.04 12.48
N ALA A 94 0.14 -2.19 12.34
CA ALA A 94 0.82 -2.15 11.04
C ALA A 94 0.29 -3.20 10.05
N PHE A 95 -0.04 -4.40 10.56
CA PHE A 95 -0.56 -5.47 9.72
C PHE A 95 -1.95 -5.14 9.18
N THR A 96 -2.83 -4.58 10.00
CA THR A 96 -4.21 -4.30 9.57
C THR A 96 -4.23 -3.28 8.42
N PHE A 97 -3.42 -2.23 8.51
CA PHE A 97 -3.28 -1.24 7.45
C PHE A 97 -2.74 -1.85 6.14
N ALA A 98 -1.62 -2.58 6.23
CA ALA A 98 -0.99 -3.20 5.06
C ALA A 98 -1.93 -4.19 4.36
N TRP A 99 -2.60 -5.04 5.13
CA TRP A 99 -3.53 -6.05 4.61
C TRP A 99 -4.82 -5.44 4.07
N ALA A 100 -5.37 -4.43 4.72
CA ALA A 100 -6.53 -3.70 4.21
C ALA A 100 -6.21 -3.04 2.86
N GLY A 101 -5.05 -2.36 2.75
CA GLY A 101 -4.60 -1.75 1.49
C GLY A 101 -4.44 -2.77 0.37
N ALA A 102 -3.80 -3.92 0.66
CA ALA A 102 -3.66 -5.02 -0.29
C ALA A 102 -5.02 -5.59 -0.74
N ALA A 103 -5.94 -5.84 0.19
CA ALA A 103 -7.26 -6.37 -0.12
C ALA A 103 -8.07 -5.42 -1.01
N ILE A 104 -8.02 -4.11 -0.71
CA ILE A 104 -8.69 -3.09 -1.52
C ILE A 104 -8.07 -3.02 -2.91
N ALA A 105 -6.74 -3.02 -3.04
CA ALA A 105 -6.06 -3.00 -4.34
C ALA A 105 -6.45 -4.22 -5.19
N VAL A 106 -6.42 -5.42 -4.61
CA VAL A 106 -6.81 -6.65 -5.32
C VAL A 106 -8.28 -6.59 -5.74
N ARG A 107 -9.20 -6.20 -4.85
CA ARG A 107 -10.62 -6.03 -5.19
C ARG A 107 -10.80 -5.06 -6.36
N THR A 108 -10.14 -3.90 -6.31
CA THR A 108 -10.28 -2.86 -7.34
C THR A 108 -9.72 -3.34 -8.68
N VAL A 109 -8.56 -3.99 -8.70
CA VAL A 109 -7.97 -4.54 -9.93
C VAL A 109 -8.84 -5.66 -10.50
N ILE A 110 -9.40 -6.54 -9.68
CA ILE A 110 -10.33 -7.58 -10.13
C ILE A 110 -11.61 -6.96 -10.69
N ALA A 111 -12.19 -5.97 -10.00
CA ALA A 111 -13.38 -5.27 -10.46
C ALA A 111 -13.13 -4.55 -11.78
N LEU A 112 -11.94 -3.95 -11.94
CA LEU A 112 -11.49 -3.28 -13.16
C LEU A 112 -11.42 -4.24 -14.33
N VAL A 113 -10.69 -5.35 -14.15
CA VAL A 113 -10.52 -6.37 -15.20
C VAL A 113 -11.85 -7.02 -15.57
N ARG A 114 -12.78 -7.16 -14.61
CA ARG A 114 -14.13 -7.70 -14.85
C ARG A 114 -15.13 -6.69 -15.40
N GLY A 115 -14.76 -5.42 -15.55
CA GLY A 115 -15.71 -4.36 -15.95
C GLY A 115 -16.84 -4.12 -14.94
N THR A 116 -16.65 -4.52 -13.68
CA THR A 116 -17.64 -4.41 -12.58
C THR A 116 -17.29 -3.29 -11.60
N LEU A 117 -16.37 -2.40 -11.98
CA LEU A 117 -16.05 -1.23 -11.18
C LEU A 117 -17.31 -0.39 -11.00
N LEU A 118 -17.66 -0.15 -9.75
CA LEU A 118 -18.72 0.77 -9.42
C LEU A 118 -18.32 2.17 -9.90
N PRO A 119 -19.25 2.95 -10.46
CA PRO A 119 -19.00 4.35 -10.75
C PRO A 119 -18.50 5.02 -9.47
N LYS A 120 -17.33 5.65 -9.55
CA LYS A 120 -16.81 6.41 -8.42
C LYS A 120 -17.83 7.50 -8.09
N PRO A 121 -18.27 7.64 -6.83
CA PRO A 121 -19.16 8.73 -6.48
C PRO A 121 -18.49 10.04 -6.90
N ALA A 122 -19.24 10.91 -7.57
CA ALA A 122 -18.76 12.22 -7.94
C ALA A 122 -18.17 12.87 -6.68
N ALA A 123 -16.96 13.43 -6.79
CA ALA A 123 -16.39 14.19 -5.69
C ALA A 123 -17.44 15.22 -5.26
N PRO A 124 -17.73 15.38 -3.96
CA PRO A 124 -18.70 16.36 -3.51
C PRO A 124 -18.27 17.72 -4.06
N ALA A 125 -19.07 18.32 -4.93
CA ALA A 125 -18.77 19.54 -5.66
C ALA A 125 -18.77 20.81 -4.77
N ALA A 126 -18.66 20.70 -3.45
CA ALA A 126 -19.07 21.78 -2.56
C ALA A 126 -18.39 21.73 -1.18
N ALA A 127 -17.08 22.00 -1.12
CA ALA A 127 -16.44 22.33 0.17
C ALA A 127 -15.34 23.41 0.05
N THR A 128 -14.88 23.75 -1.16
CA THR A 128 -13.79 24.70 -1.35
C THR A 128 -14.25 26.15 -1.53
N GLU A 129 -15.51 26.40 -1.92
CA GLU A 129 -15.99 27.78 -2.16
C GLU A 129 -16.60 28.46 -0.93
N VAL A 130 -17.07 27.73 0.09
CA VAL A 130 -17.76 28.32 1.25
C VAL A 130 -16.81 28.69 2.40
N ALA A 131 -15.55 28.24 2.39
CA ALA A 131 -14.57 28.52 3.44
C ALA A 131 -13.62 29.69 3.15
N LEU A 132 -13.70 30.30 1.96
CA LEU A 132 -12.90 31.47 1.58
C LEU A 132 -13.67 32.80 1.66
N ASP A 133 -14.97 32.76 1.98
CA ASP A 133 -15.87 33.91 2.06
C ASP A 133 -16.45 34.14 3.47
N ARG A 134 -15.77 33.65 4.52
CA ARG A 134 -16.13 33.91 5.94
C ARG A 134 -14.91 34.19 6.81
#